data_AF-A0A7S2YE04-F1
#
_entry.id   AF-A0A7S2YE04-F1
#
_cell.length_a   1.000
_cell.length_b   1.000
_cell.length_c   1.000
_cell.angle_alpha   90.00
_cell.angle_beta   90.00
_cell.angle_gamma   90.00
#
_symmetry.space_group_name_H-M   'P 1'
#
loop_
_entity.id
_entity.type
_entity.pdbx_description
1 polymer ?
#
loop_
_entity_poly.entity_id
_entity_poly.type
_entity_poly.pdbx_seq_one_letter_code
_entity_poly.pdbx_strand_id
1 'polypeptide(L)'
;GLSILERLLLEECLLRCDPEKRNWLIAGTHDAGRHRFLRNDLPPPDYISEAINNQRDNNNTSDGGVNTSSAIVLGLGGKPELLLNIPLVKQEGCLCIKRFTGGGTVVLDPDCIWTTLIFRPTESSSLPESFPRPIMEW
;
A
#
# COMPACT_ATOMS: atom_id res chain seq x y z
N GLY A 1 2.05 1.57 -14.40
CA GLY A 1 1.35 2.71 -13.78
C GLY A 1 2.19 3.25 -12.64
N LEU A 2 1.64 4.12 -11.80
CA LEU A 2 2.25 4.42 -10.50
C LEU A 2 2.26 3.15 -9.64
N SER A 3 3.22 3.06 -8.72
CA SER A 3 3.20 1.99 -7.72
C SER A 3 2.04 2.18 -6.73
N ILE A 4 1.68 1.13 -5.99
CA ILE A 4 0.71 1.23 -4.89
C ILE A 4 1.11 2.33 -3.89
N LEU A 5 2.39 2.38 -3.51
CA LEU A 5 2.90 3.39 -2.58
C LEU A 5 2.79 4.79 -3.17
N GLU A 6 3.21 4.97 -4.43
CA GLU A 6 3.14 6.27 -5.11
C GLU A 6 1.70 6.75 -5.28
N ARG A 7 0.78 5.81 -5.52
CA ARG A 7 -0.65 6.09 -5.64
C ARG A 7 -1.22 6.58 -4.30
N LEU A 8 -0.94 5.88 -3.21
CA LEU A 8 -1.35 6.30 -1.87
C LEU A 8 -0.78 7.68 -1.48
N LEU A 9 0.49 7.95 -1.82
CA LEU A 9 1.11 9.26 -1.58
C LEU A 9 0.45 10.36 -2.41
N LEU A 10 0.13 10.10 -3.68
CA LEU A 10 -0.58 11.05 -4.54
C LEU A 10 -1.96 11.37 -3.97
N GLU A 11 -2.71 10.35 -3.55
CA GLU A 11 -4.04 10.51 -2.95
C GLU A 11 -3.99 11.36 -1.68
N GLU A 12 -3.05 11.07 -0.79
CA GLU A 12 -2.86 11.84 0.45
C GLU A 12 -2.47 13.28 0.15
N CYS A 13 -1.56 13.49 -0.80
CA CYS A 13 -1.13 14.81 -1.23
C CYS A 13 -2.29 15.63 -1.82
N LEU A 14 -3.08 15.04 -2.72
CA LEU A 14 -4.25 15.71 -3.30
C LEU A 14 -5.30 16.02 -2.23
N LEU A 15 -5.54 15.10 -1.29
CA LEU A 15 -6.51 15.33 -0.22
C LEU A 15 -6.06 16.42 0.75
N ARG A 16 -4.79 16.47 1.14
CA ARG A 16 -4.29 17.40 2.18
C ARG A 16 -3.79 18.73 1.62
N CYS A 17 -3.22 18.72 0.43
CA CYS A 17 -2.38 19.82 -0.06
C CYS A 17 -2.94 20.53 -1.30
N ASP A 18 -4.02 20.07 -1.92
CA ASP A 18 -4.61 20.76 -3.07
C ASP A 18 -5.17 22.15 -2.66
N PRO A 19 -4.53 23.26 -3.07
CA PRO A 19 -4.87 24.60 -2.59
C PRO A 19 -6.25 25.05 -3.07
N GLU A 20 -6.66 24.59 -4.26
CA GLU A 20 -7.94 24.93 -4.87
C GLU A 20 -9.10 24.08 -4.32
N LYS A 21 -8.81 23.05 -3.49
CA LYS A 21 -9.79 22.09 -2.99
C LYS A 21 -10.70 21.59 -4.13
N ARG A 22 -10.08 21.06 -5.19
CA ARG A 22 -10.81 20.45 -6.30
C ARG A 22 -11.25 19.03 -5.97
N ASN A 23 -12.20 18.56 -6.77
CA ASN A 23 -12.58 17.16 -6.80
C ASN A 23 -11.64 16.40 -7.74
N TRP A 24 -11.25 15.19 -7.36
CA TRP A 24 -10.34 14.36 -8.15
C TRP A 24 -10.93 12.96 -8.35
N LEU A 25 -10.85 12.47 -9.59
CA LEU A 25 -11.00 11.06 -9.91
C LEU A 25 -9.62 10.56 -10.35
N ILE A 26 -9.17 9.49 -9.70
CA ILE A 26 -7.97 8.79 -10.10
C ILE A 26 -8.32 7.32 -10.29
N ALA A 27 -8.27 6.83 -11.53
CA ALA A 27 -8.55 5.43 -11.87
C ALA A 27 -7.40 4.82 -12.67
N GLY A 28 -7.19 3.51 -12.56
CA GLY A 28 -6.25 2.78 -13.40
C GLY A 28 -5.57 1.60 -12.70
N THR A 29 -4.61 1.00 -13.41
CA THR A 29 -3.76 -0.08 -12.90
C THR A 29 -2.55 0.46 -12.14
N HIS A 30 -1.90 -0.40 -11.39
CA HIS A 30 -0.77 -0.06 -10.53
C HIS A 30 0.33 -1.11 -10.60
N ASP A 31 1.53 -0.74 -10.12
CA ASP A 31 2.62 -1.68 -9.89
C ASP A 31 2.68 -2.04 -8.40
N ALA A 32 2.71 -3.34 -8.08
CA ALA A 32 2.70 -3.80 -6.71
C ALA A 32 4.09 -3.71 -6.03
N GLY A 33 5.17 -3.90 -6.78
CA GLY A 33 6.52 -4.08 -6.24
C GLY A 33 7.53 -3.01 -6.62
N ARG A 34 7.35 -2.30 -7.73
CA ARG A 34 8.31 -1.28 -8.20
C ARG A 34 7.90 0.09 -7.69
N HIS A 35 8.59 0.59 -6.67
CA HIS A 35 8.44 1.96 -6.20
C HIS A 35 9.79 2.69 -6.14
N ARG A 36 9.78 4.02 -6.30
CA ARG A 36 11.01 4.85 -6.24
C ARG A 36 11.48 5.17 -4.82
N PHE A 37 10.64 4.95 -3.81
CA PHE A 37 10.84 5.51 -2.47
C PHE A 37 11.38 4.54 -1.43
N LEU A 38 10.94 3.27 -1.42
CA LEU A 38 11.55 2.28 -0.54
C LEU A 38 12.77 1.69 -1.25
N ARG A 39 13.87 1.69 -0.53
CA ARG A 39 15.14 1.09 -0.93
C ARG A 39 14.96 -0.42 -1.03
N ASN A 40 15.15 -0.98 -2.23
CA ASN A 40 15.07 -2.43 -2.48
C ASN A 40 16.23 -3.21 -1.83
N ASP A 41 17.19 -2.52 -1.21
CA ASP A 41 18.46 -3.04 -0.70
C ASP A 41 18.52 -3.14 0.84
N LEU A 42 17.44 -2.86 1.56
CA LEU A 42 17.44 -3.01 3.02
C LEU A 42 16.92 -4.41 3.41
N PRO A 43 17.76 -5.24 4.05
CA PRO A 43 17.28 -6.46 4.69
C PRO A 43 16.21 -6.10 5.73
N PRO A 44 15.27 -7.02 6.03
CA PRO A 44 14.35 -6.84 7.15
C PRO A 44 15.10 -6.43 8.42
N PRO A 45 14.54 -5.57 9.30
CA PRO A 45 15.24 -5.08 10.49
C PRO A 45 15.81 -6.18 11.40
N ASP A 46 15.17 -7.36 11.42
CA ASP A 46 15.59 -8.53 12.19
C ASP A 46 16.78 -9.29 11.57
N TYR A 47 17.16 -8.95 10.32
CA TYR A 47 18.22 -9.63 9.55
C TYR A 47 19.61 -9.03 9.78
N ILE A 48 19.71 -7.84 10.40
CA ILE A 48 20.99 -7.13 10.61
C ILE A 48 21.88 -7.90 11.59
N SER A 49 21.31 -8.63 12.56
CA SER A 49 22.08 -9.46 13.49
C SER A 49 22.63 -10.75 12.88
N GLU A 50 21.98 -11.32 11.86
CA GLU A 50 22.45 -12.55 11.20
C GLU A 50 23.40 -12.25 10.02
N ALA A 51 23.19 -11.16 9.29
CA ALA A 51 24.04 -10.77 8.16
C ALA A 51 25.47 -10.38 8.57
N ILE A 52 25.67 -9.86 9.79
CA ILE A 52 27.01 -9.53 10.31
C ILE A 52 27.81 -10.80 10.66
N ASN A 53 27.15 -11.91 10.99
CA ASN A 53 27.82 -13.15 11.39
C ASN A 53 28.05 -14.12 10.22
N ASN A 54 27.26 -14.04 9.15
CA ASN A 54 27.27 -15.03 8.07
C ASN A 54 28.11 -14.65 6.83
N GLN A 55 28.89 -13.57 6.88
CA GLN A 55 29.78 -13.16 5.79
C GLN A 55 31.00 -14.08 5.54
N ARG A 56 31.04 -15.28 6.13
CA ARG A 56 32.15 -16.23 5.95
C ARG A 56 31.85 -17.53 5.22
N ASP A 57 30.60 -17.92 4.97
CA ASP A 57 30.34 -19.23 4.37
C ASP A 57 29.31 -19.22 3.22
N ASN A 58 29.85 -19.42 2.02
CA ASN A 58 29.39 -20.29 0.93
C ASN A 58 27.94 -20.24 0.41
N ASN A 59 27.84 -19.90 -0.88
CA ASN A 59 27.16 -20.65 -1.95
C ASN A 59 26.08 -21.66 -1.51
N ASN A 60 24.83 -21.22 -1.56
CA ASN A 60 23.56 -21.96 -1.77
C ASN A 60 22.48 -21.44 -0.83
N THR A 61 21.88 -20.30 -1.17
CA THR A 61 20.61 -19.87 -0.60
C THR A 61 19.70 -19.50 -1.75
N SER A 62 18.58 -20.21 -1.86
CA SER A 62 17.39 -19.74 -2.54
C SER A 62 17.04 -18.38 -1.93
N ASP A 63 17.49 -17.33 -2.61
CA ASP A 63 17.33 -15.94 -2.19
C ASP A 63 15.85 -15.73 -1.87
N GLY A 64 15.56 -15.32 -0.64
CA GLY A 64 14.20 -15.03 -0.16
C GLY A 64 13.68 -13.81 -0.91
N GLY A 65 13.25 -14.04 -2.15
CA GLY A 65 12.96 -13.00 -3.12
C GLY A 65 11.82 -12.12 -2.62
N VAL A 66 11.98 -10.80 -2.82
CA VAL A 66 10.92 -9.83 -2.55
C VAL A 66 9.73 -10.16 -3.45
N ASN A 67 8.54 -10.35 -2.89
CA ASN A 67 7.33 -10.49 -3.69
C ASN A 67 7.00 -9.14 -4.34
N THR A 68 7.23 -9.06 -5.64
CA THR A 68 6.90 -7.89 -6.47
C THR A 68 5.56 -8.01 -7.17
N SER A 69 4.86 -9.12 -6.99
CA SER A 69 3.59 -9.42 -7.66
C SER A 69 2.37 -8.92 -6.90
N SER A 70 2.50 -8.65 -5.60
CA SER A 70 1.39 -8.16 -4.79
C SER A 70 1.86 -7.32 -3.62
N ALA A 71 0.99 -6.45 -3.12
CA ALA A 71 1.20 -5.75 -1.86
C ALA A 71 -0.05 -5.82 -0.99
N ILE A 72 0.17 -5.74 0.32
CA ILE A 72 -0.86 -5.74 1.34
C ILE A 72 -1.06 -4.29 1.82
N VAL A 73 -2.27 -3.76 1.65
CA VAL A 73 -2.62 -2.41 2.10
C VAL A 73 -3.54 -2.48 3.31
N LEU A 74 -3.00 -2.12 4.48
CA LEU A 74 -3.73 -2.03 5.74
C LEU A 74 -4.44 -0.69 5.87
N GLY A 75 -5.65 -0.69 6.44
CA GLY A 75 -6.32 0.54 6.87
C GLY A 75 -5.59 1.22 8.03
N LEU A 76 -5.89 2.50 8.28
CA LEU A 76 -5.26 3.32 9.31
C LEU A 76 -5.38 2.74 10.74
N GLY A 77 -6.46 2.01 11.03
CA GLY A 77 -6.65 1.31 12.32
C GLY A 77 -6.08 -0.10 12.36
N GLY A 78 -5.56 -0.62 11.25
CA GLY A 78 -5.14 -2.01 11.12
C GLY A 78 -3.92 -2.33 12.01
N LYS A 79 -4.01 -3.46 12.72
CA LYS A 79 -2.94 -4.07 13.51
C LYS A 79 -2.42 -5.30 12.76
N PRO A 80 -1.17 -5.31 12.26
CA PRO A 80 -0.62 -6.42 11.48
C PRO A 80 -0.78 -7.78 12.15
N GLU A 81 -0.52 -7.86 13.45
CA GLU A 81 -0.59 -9.07 14.26
C GLU A 81 -1.98 -9.70 14.37
N LEU A 82 -3.05 -8.93 14.11
CA LEU A 82 -4.43 -9.42 14.10
C LEU A 82 -4.96 -9.71 12.70
N LEU A 83 -4.32 -9.14 11.67
CA LEU A 83 -4.86 -9.12 10.31
C LEU A 83 -4.01 -9.93 9.33
N LEU A 84 -2.75 -10.21 9.66
CA LEU A 84 -1.78 -10.84 8.77
C LEU A 84 -1.21 -12.11 9.41
N ASN A 85 -0.94 -13.11 8.57
CA ASN A 85 -0.05 -14.20 8.93
C ASN A 85 1.40 -13.71 8.86
N ILE A 86 1.92 -13.19 9.96
CA ILE A 86 3.25 -12.56 10.02
C ILE A 86 4.38 -13.49 9.53
N PRO A 87 4.46 -14.78 9.95
CA PRO A 87 5.46 -15.70 9.41
C PRO A 87 5.42 -15.81 7.89
N LEU A 88 4.23 -16.00 7.31
CA LEU A 88 4.07 -16.16 5.86
C LEU A 88 4.42 -14.86 5.12
N VAL A 89 3.94 -13.72 5.60
CA VAL A 89 4.22 -12.41 4.99
C VAL A 89 5.73 -12.10 4.98
N LYS A 90 6.44 -12.43 6.06
CA LYS A 90 7.90 -12.28 6.11
C LYS A 90 8.61 -13.26 5.17
N GLN A 91 8.17 -14.53 5.14
CA GLN A 91 8.74 -15.56 4.28
C GLN A 91 8.61 -15.22 2.79
N GLU A 92 7.44 -14.70 2.39
CA GLU A 92 7.15 -14.31 1.01
C GLU A 92 7.70 -12.91 0.66
N GLY A 93 8.24 -12.16 1.61
CA GLY A 93 8.75 -10.81 1.35
C GLY A 93 7.66 -9.85 0.84
N CYS A 94 6.41 -10.00 1.28
CA CYS A 94 5.29 -9.18 0.81
C CYS A 94 5.35 -7.75 1.35
N LEU A 95 5.26 -6.77 0.46
CA LEU A 95 5.20 -5.36 0.84
C LEU A 95 3.91 -5.06 1.62
N CYS A 96 4.04 -4.56 2.85
CA CYS A 96 2.91 -4.16 3.69
C CYS A 96 2.89 -2.65 3.89
N ILE A 97 1.82 -1.98 3.46
CA ILE A 97 1.68 -0.52 3.51
C ILE A 97 0.44 -0.15 4.33
N LYS A 98 0.56 0.84 5.21
CA LYS A 98 -0.57 1.39 5.95
C LYS A 98 -1.05 2.66 5.25
N ARG A 99 -2.31 2.69 4.82
CA ARG A 99 -2.90 3.88 4.16
C ARG A 99 -3.42 4.90 5.18
N PHE A 100 -3.61 6.13 4.73
CA PHE A 100 -4.06 7.26 5.55
C PHE A 100 -5.58 7.26 5.85
N THR A 101 -6.35 6.38 5.23
CA THR A 101 -7.80 6.22 5.47
C THR A 101 -8.11 4.99 6.31
N GLY A 102 -9.26 5.01 7.00
CA GLY A 102 -9.79 3.85 7.72
C GLY A 102 -10.25 2.72 6.79
N GLY A 103 -10.98 1.75 7.36
CA GLY A 103 -11.51 0.58 6.62
C GLY A 103 -10.64 -0.67 6.78
N GLY A 104 -10.90 -1.69 5.94
CA GLY A 104 -10.27 -3.00 6.02
C GLY A 104 -8.87 -3.10 5.42
N THR A 105 -8.29 -4.30 5.50
CA THR A 105 -7.04 -4.68 4.82
C THR A 105 -7.36 -5.34 3.48
N VAL A 106 -6.59 -5.01 2.44
CA VAL A 106 -6.73 -5.58 1.10
C VAL A 106 -5.39 -6.07 0.57
N VAL A 107 -5.43 -7.05 -0.33
CA VAL A 107 -4.29 -7.48 -1.14
C VAL A 107 -4.52 -6.95 -2.55
N LEU A 108 -3.48 -6.39 -3.15
CA LEU A 108 -3.54 -5.76 -4.46
C LEU A 108 -2.47 -6.34 -5.37
N ASP A 109 -2.90 -6.76 -6.55
CA ASP A 109 -2.07 -7.27 -7.63
C ASP A 109 -2.21 -6.38 -8.89
N PRO A 110 -1.36 -6.54 -9.91
CA PRO A 110 -1.42 -5.73 -11.13
C PRO A 110 -2.76 -5.81 -11.91
N ASP A 111 -3.56 -6.84 -11.69
CA ASP A 111 -4.84 -7.05 -12.38
C ASP A 111 -5.99 -6.27 -11.70
N CYS A 112 -5.76 -5.76 -10.49
CA CYS A 112 -6.71 -4.92 -9.76
C CYS A 112 -6.80 -3.49 -10.36
N ILE A 113 -8.03 -3.06 -10.67
CA ILE A 113 -8.31 -1.65 -11.00
C ILE A 113 -8.47 -0.85 -9.71
N TRP A 114 -7.61 0.13 -9.51
CA TRP A 114 -7.67 1.04 -8.37
C TRP A 114 -8.38 2.32 -8.76
N THR A 115 -9.50 2.61 -8.09
CA THR A 115 -10.25 3.85 -8.27
C THR A 115 -10.35 4.62 -6.96
N THR A 116 -10.01 5.91 -7.03
CA THR A 116 -10.10 6.85 -5.90
C THR A 116 -10.90 8.07 -6.31
N LEU A 117 -11.90 8.40 -5.50
CA LEU A 117 -12.73 9.59 -5.61
C LEU A 117 -12.41 10.50 -4.42
N ILE A 118 -12.00 11.73 -4.71
CA ILE A 118 -11.79 12.78 -3.70
C ILE A 118 -12.83 13.86 -3.97
N PHE A 119 -13.82 13.96 -3.09
CA PHE A 119 -14.85 15.00 -3.15
C PHE A 119 -14.64 16.03 -2.05
N ARG A 120 -14.91 17.29 -2.40
CA ARG A 120 -14.83 18.44 -1.51
C ARG A 120 -16.27 18.91 -1.28
N PRO A 121 -16.70 18.98 -0.01
CA PRO A 121 -18.04 19.47 0.29
C PRO A 121 -18.21 20.87 -0.28
N THR A 122 -19.21 21.06 -1.13
CA THR A 122 -19.72 22.40 -1.46
C THR A 122 -20.88 22.70 -0.54
N GLU A 123 -21.13 23.98 -0.25
CA GLU A 123 -22.11 24.39 0.78
C GLU A 123 -23.55 23.91 0.54
N SER A 124 -23.88 23.40 -0.66
CA SER A 124 -25.23 22.92 -1.00
C SER A 124 -25.35 21.41 -1.27
N SER A 125 -24.27 20.63 -1.20
CA SER A 125 -24.29 19.22 -1.59
C SER A 125 -24.27 18.28 -0.39
N SER A 126 -25.33 17.48 -0.21
CA SER A 126 -25.28 16.29 0.66
C SER A 126 -24.44 15.22 -0.04
N LEU A 127 -23.14 15.16 0.29
CA LEU A 127 -22.29 14.06 -0.16
C LEU A 127 -22.81 12.75 0.45
N PRO A 128 -22.85 11.64 -0.33
CA PRO A 128 -23.15 10.34 0.24
C PRO A 128 -22.09 9.99 1.27
N GLU A 129 -22.45 9.15 2.23
CA GLU A 129 -21.45 8.62 3.16
C GLU A 129 -20.34 7.91 2.40
N SER A 130 -19.09 8.12 2.82
CA SER A 130 -17.91 7.56 2.13
C SER A 130 -17.69 6.08 2.40
N PHE A 131 -18.73 5.27 2.19
CA PHE A 131 -18.72 3.82 2.29
C PHE A 131 -19.12 3.19 0.95
N PRO A 132 -18.74 1.93 0.69
CA PRO A 132 -18.96 1.33 -0.64
C PRO A 132 -20.43 1.35 -1.10
N ARG A 133 -21.40 0.95 -0.26
CA ARG A 133 -22.80 0.88 -0.70
C ARG A 133 -23.39 2.26 -1.01
N PRO A 134 -23.33 3.26 -0.11
CA PRO A 134 -23.89 4.58 -0.42
C PRO A 134 -23.25 5.26 -1.64
N ILE A 135 -21.94 5.09 -1.86
CA ILE A 135 -21.28 5.64 -3.06
C ILE A 135 -21.71 4.89 -4.34
N MET A 136 -21.89 3.58 -4.28
CA MET A 136 -22.30 2.79 -5.46
C MET A 136 -23.77 3.01 -5.85
N GLU A 137 -24.60 3.48 -4.92
CA GLU A 137 -26.01 3.81 -5.14
C GLU A 137 -26.23 5.25 -5.66
N TRP A 138 -25.22 6.11 -5.55
CA TRP A 138 -25.24 7.51 -5.98
C TRP A 138 -24.95 7.67 -7.48
#